data_AF-K2DZV8-F1
#
_entry.id   AF-K2DZV8-F1
#
_cell.length_a   1.000
_cell.length_b   1.000
_cell.length_c   1.000
_cell.angle_alpha   90.00
_cell.angle_beta   90.00
_cell.angle_gamma   90.00
#
_symmetry.space_group_name_H-M   'P 1'
#
loop_
_entity.id
_entity.type
_entity.pdbx_description
1 polymer ?
#
loop_
_entity_poly.entity_id
_entity_poly.type
_entity_poly.pdbx_seq_one_letter_code
_entity_poly.pdbx_strand_id
1 'polypeptide(L)'
;MTETLIILVLSPLVLMIFHIVFLRLIHLCKLDISNQLSLVLSMLFLNIPLLAGVYFLNHSLFSLVYAFIIYNCLAYSYFHFFNMSETARRIKILLEIRHKKYIVIEELTKHYKPDFMVKTRLKRLLDLKQIKQQDGKYFLIGKTLLFGAILVRIWRKVLSFE
;
A
#
# COMPACT_ATOMS: atom_id res chain seq x y z
N MET A 1 -15.73 8.82 28.16
CA MET A 1 -14.54 9.49 27.57
C MET A 1 -13.28 8.63 27.57
N THR A 2 -12.82 8.10 28.72
CA THR A 2 -11.60 7.25 28.81
C THR A 2 -11.67 6.02 27.91
N GLU A 3 -12.79 5.30 27.90
CA GLU A 3 -13.00 4.11 27.07
C GLU A 3 -12.96 4.41 25.57
N THR A 4 -13.48 5.57 25.16
CA THR A 4 -13.45 6.05 23.76
C THR A 4 -12.03 6.32 23.29
N LEU A 5 -11.20 6.88 24.17
CA LEU A 5 -9.79 7.12 23.87
C LEU A 5 -9.03 5.80 23.70
N ILE A 6 -9.31 4.80 24.55
CA ILE A 6 -8.71 3.47 24.43
C ILE A 6 -9.06 2.83 23.07
N ILE A 7 -10.33 2.88 22.66
CA ILE A 7 -10.77 2.39 21.34
C ILE A 7 -10.03 3.10 20.21
N LEU A 8 -9.91 4.43 20.28
CA LEU A 8 -9.24 5.22 19.25
C LEU A 8 -7.73 4.92 19.18
N VAL A 9 -7.04 4.76 20.31
CA VAL A 9 -5.61 4.44 20.34
C VAL A 9 -5.34 3.02 19.80
N LEU A 10 -6.23 2.07 20.07
CA LEU A 10 -6.10 0.70 19.56
C LEU A 10 -6.54 0.56 18.10
N SER A 11 -7.32 1.51 17.57
CA SER A 11 -7.89 1.45 16.22
C SER A 11 -6.86 1.25 15.08
N PRO A 12 -5.63 1.81 15.11
CA PRO A 12 -4.64 1.57 14.06
C PRO A 12 -4.12 0.13 14.07
N LEU A 13 -3.98 -0.47 15.26
CA LEU A 13 -3.58 -1.88 15.40
C LEU A 13 -4.66 -2.81 14.87
N VAL A 14 -5.93 -2.53 15.21
CA VAL A 14 -7.08 -3.27 14.68
C VAL A 14 -7.16 -3.15 13.16
N LEU A 15 -6.99 -1.95 12.62
CA LEU A 15 -6.94 -1.71 11.17
C LEU A 15 -5.82 -2.51 10.51
N MET A 16 -4.62 -2.52 11.10
CA MET A 16 -3.48 -3.28 10.57
C MET A 16 -3.75 -4.78 10.56
N ILE A 17 -4.22 -5.35 11.67
CA ILE A 17 -4.51 -6.78 11.78
C ILE A 17 -5.61 -7.16 10.78
N PHE A 18 -6.69 -6.39 10.72
CA PHE A 18 -7.79 -6.62 9.78
C PHE A 18 -7.29 -6.55 8.34
N HIS A 19 -6.50 -5.53 7.98
CA HIS A 19 -5.95 -5.39 6.63
C HIS A 19 -5.06 -6.57 6.23
N ILE A 20 -4.24 -7.09 7.15
CA ILE A 20 -3.40 -8.28 6.90
C ILE A 20 -4.28 -9.51 6.64
N VAL A 21 -5.30 -9.74 7.47
CA VAL A 21 -6.24 -10.87 7.30
C VAL A 21 -7.00 -10.72 5.98
N PHE A 22 -7.50 -9.52 5.69
CA PHE A 22 -8.24 -9.22 4.47
C PHE A 22 -7.39 -9.45 3.22
N LEU A 23 -6.13 -9.02 3.21
CA LEU A 23 -5.19 -9.31 2.12
C LEU A 23 -4.93 -10.82 1.96
N ARG A 24 -4.79 -11.57 3.05
CA ARG A 24 -4.63 -13.02 2.98
C ARG A 24 -5.87 -13.69 2.38
N LEU A 25 -7.06 -13.26 2.77
CA LEU A 25 -8.33 -13.77 2.21
C LEU A 25 -8.47 -13.45 0.72
N ILE A 26 -8.18 -12.21 0.31
CA ILE A 26 -8.17 -11.81 -1.11
C ILE A 26 -7.23 -12.73 -1.92
N HIS A 27 -6.02 -12.99 -1.41
CA HIS A 27 -5.08 -13.88 -2.07
C HIS A 27 -5.54 -15.34 -2.10
N LEU A 28 -6.16 -15.84 -1.04
CA LEU A 28 -6.75 -17.19 -1.00
C LEU A 28 -7.89 -17.34 -2.02
N CYS A 29 -8.74 -16.33 -2.14
CA CYS A 29 -9.84 -16.27 -3.09
C CYS A 29 -9.41 -15.88 -4.51
N LYS A 30 -8.12 -15.62 -4.74
CA LYS A 30 -7.55 -15.19 -6.04
C LYS A 30 -8.25 -13.97 -6.65
N LEU A 31 -8.69 -13.04 -5.80
CA LEU A 31 -9.34 -11.81 -6.26
C LEU A 31 -8.30 -10.80 -6.75
N ASP A 32 -8.53 -10.21 -7.92
CA ASP A 32 -7.65 -9.22 -8.56
C ASP A 32 -7.85 -7.80 -7.96
N ILE A 33 -7.81 -7.69 -6.63
CA ILE A 33 -7.98 -6.42 -5.92
C ILE A 33 -6.61 -5.78 -5.66
N SER A 34 -6.51 -4.46 -5.83
CA SER A 34 -5.26 -3.77 -5.52
C SER A 34 -5.03 -3.63 -4.02
N ASN A 35 -3.78 -3.79 -3.56
CA ASN A 35 -3.44 -3.65 -2.13
C ASN A 35 -3.80 -2.26 -1.55
N GLN A 36 -3.87 -1.23 -2.41
CA GLN A 36 -4.29 0.11 -2.00
C GLN A 36 -5.82 0.17 -1.84
N LEU A 37 -6.55 -0.44 -2.78
CA LEU A 37 -8.00 -0.54 -2.69
C LEU A 37 -8.43 -1.40 -1.50
N SER A 38 -7.75 -2.53 -1.24
CA SER A 38 -8.04 -3.36 -0.06
C SER A 38 -7.89 -2.58 1.24
N LEU A 39 -6.90 -1.68 1.31
CA LEU A 39 -6.69 -0.81 2.46
C LEU A 39 -7.81 0.20 2.62
N VAL A 40 -8.22 0.88 1.55
CA VAL A 40 -9.34 1.84 1.56
C VAL A 40 -10.64 1.14 1.99
N LEU A 41 -10.92 -0.04 1.44
CA LEU A 41 -12.08 -0.84 1.83
C LEU A 41 -12.02 -1.23 3.32
N SER A 42 -10.84 -1.60 3.83
CA SER A 42 -10.64 -1.90 5.25
C SER A 42 -10.95 -0.70 6.14
N MET A 43 -10.51 0.50 5.74
CA MET A 43 -10.75 1.73 6.49
C MET A 43 -12.23 2.08 6.56
N LEU A 44 -12.93 2.00 5.42
CA LEU A 44 -14.36 2.26 5.34
C LEU A 44 -15.17 1.24 6.14
N PHE A 45 -14.83 -0.05 6.02
CA PHE A 45 -15.52 -1.12 6.74
C PHE A 45 -15.39 -0.95 8.26
N LEU A 46 -14.19 -0.67 8.76
CA LEU A 46 -13.94 -0.53 10.19
C LEU A 46 -14.48 0.76 10.83
N ASN A 47 -14.90 1.76 10.03
CA ASN A 47 -15.64 2.90 10.57
C ASN A 47 -16.96 2.45 11.23
N ILE A 48 -17.66 1.45 10.65
CA ILE A 48 -18.96 0.99 11.14
C ILE A 48 -18.89 0.44 12.58
N PRO A 49 -18.07 -0.60 12.87
CA PRO A 49 -17.98 -1.15 14.23
C PRO A 49 -17.37 -0.15 15.21
N LEU A 50 -16.45 0.71 14.78
CA LEU A 50 -15.86 1.75 15.63
C LEU A 50 -16.92 2.75 16.07
N LEU A 51 -17.71 3.30 15.13
CA LEU A 51 -18.78 4.24 15.45
C LEU A 51 -19.89 3.57 16.28
N ALA A 52 -20.27 2.33 15.96
CA ALA A 52 -21.24 1.58 16.75
C ALA A 52 -20.76 1.39 18.21
N GLY A 53 -19.50 1.03 18.41
CA GLY A 53 -18.90 0.90 19.75
C GLY A 53 -18.87 2.23 20.52
N VAL A 54 -18.51 3.33 19.85
CA VAL A 54 -18.50 4.66 20.48
C VAL A 54 -19.91 5.14 20.83
N TYR A 55 -20.90 4.87 19.97
CA TYR A 55 -22.30 5.19 20.24
C TYR A 55 -22.82 4.43 21.45
N PHE A 56 -22.54 3.13 21.53
CA PHE A 56 -23.01 2.27 22.63
C PHE A 56 -22.44 2.69 23.98
N LEU A 57 -21.24 3.28 24.02
CA LEU A 57 -20.58 3.66 25.27
C LEU A 57 -20.95 5.07 25.76
N ASN A 58 -21.19 6.03 24.86
CA ASN A 58 -21.41 7.43 25.27
C ASN A 58 -22.79 7.98 24.90
N HIS A 59 -23.53 7.32 24.00
CA HIS A 59 -24.81 7.81 23.45
C HIS A 59 -24.81 9.26 22.95
N SER A 60 -23.63 9.82 22.66
CA SER A 60 -23.43 11.23 22.31
C SER A 60 -23.00 11.36 20.86
N LEU A 61 -23.70 12.22 20.12
CA LEU A 61 -23.39 12.55 18.73
C LEU A 61 -22.04 13.26 18.60
N PHE A 62 -21.67 14.10 19.58
CA PHE A 62 -20.36 14.78 19.57
C PHE A 62 -19.21 13.79 19.67
N SER A 63 -19.34 12.75 20.51
CA SER A 63 -18.35 11.68 20.63
C SER A 63 -18.21 10.88 19.34
N LEU A 64 -19.31 10.70 18.58
CA LEU A 64 -19.27 10.03 17.27
C LEU A 64 -18.53 10.85 16.23
N VAL A 65 -18.84 12.14 16.11
CA VAL A 65 -18.16 13.04 15.16
C VAL A 65 -16.67 13.12 15.49
N TYR A 66 -16.34 13.25 16.79
CA TYR A 66 -14.95 13.24 17.25
C TYR A 66 -14.24 11.93 16.88
N ALA A 67 -14.84 10.78 17.18
CA ALA A 67 -14.25 9.48 16.88
C ALA A 67 -14.07 9.26 15.37
N PHE A 68 -15.04 9.68 14.57
CA PHE A 68 -14.96 9.61 13.10
C PHE A 68 -13.76 10.40 12.58
N ILE A 69 -13.59 11.65 12.99
CA ILE A 69 -12.48 12.50 12.53
C ILE A 69 -11.14 11.90 12.94
N ILE A 70 -10.98 11.56 14.22
CA ILE A 70 -9.71 11.05 14.75
C ILE A 70 -9.33 9.71 14.12
N TYR A 71 -10.29 8.78 14.01
CA TYR A 71 -10.04 7.49 13.38
C TYR A 71 -9.60 7.66 11.92
N ASN A 72 -10.25 8.52 11.14
CA ASN A 72 -9.88 8.73 9.74
C ASN A 72 -8.51 9.41 9.61
N CYS A 73 -8.12 10.31 10.51
CA CYS A 73 -6.77 10.88 10.54
C CYS A 73 -5.69 9.81 10.84
N LEU A 74 -5.94 8.93 11.80
CA LEU A 74 -5.03 7.83 12.13
C LEU A 74 -4.94 6.81 10.99
N ALA A 75 -6.09 6.42 10.41
CA ALA A 75 -6.15 5.55 9.25
C ALA A 75 -5.40 6.16 8.05
N TYR A 76 -5.58 7.46 7.80
CA TYR A 76 -4.85 8.18 6.74
C TYR A 76 -3.32 8.15 6.95
N SER A 77 -2.87 8.22 8.19
CA SER A 77 -1.45 8.09 8.52
C SER A 77 -0.92 6.69 8.16
N TYR A 78 -1.68 5.64 8.49
CA TYR A 78 -1.37 4.27 8.08
C TYR A 78 -1.43 4.07 6.55
N PHE A 79 -2.39 4.71 5.87
CA PHE A 79 -2.50 4.73 4.41
C PHE A 79 -1.23 5.25 3.75
N HIS A 80 -0.71 6.38 4.23
CA HIS A 80 0.53 6.96 3.71
C HIS A 80 1.72 6.07 3.94
N PHE A 81 1.88 5.53 5.15
CA PHE A 81 2.99 4.63 5.45
C PHE A 81 2.98 3.38 4.55
N PHE A 82 1.79 2.80 4.34
CA PHE A 82 1.62 1.67 3.45
C PHE A 82 1.96 2.02 1.99
N ASN A 83 1.48 3.18 1.51
CA ASN A 83 1.75 3.65 0.15
C ASN A 83 3.21 3.99 -0.09
N MET A 84 3.91 4.54 0.90
CA MET A 84 5.36 4.76 0.81
C MET A 84 6.09 3.44 0.58
N SER A 85 5.68 2.37 1.25
CA SER A 85 6.26 1.03 1.06
C SER A 85 6.01 0.46 -0.34
N GLU A 86 4.80 0.59 -0.89
CA GLU A 86 4.52 0.18 -2.28
C GLU A 86 5.26 1.06 -3.30
N THR A 87 5.34 2.36 -3.04
CA THR A 87 6.03 3.33 -3.90
C THR A 87 7.54 3.04 -3.95
N ALA A 88 8.18 2.80 -2.80
CA ALA A 88 9.60 2.45 -2.73
C ALA A 88 9.91 1.17 -3.51
N ARG A 89 9.07 0.13 -3.40
CA ARG A 89 9.20 -1.10 -4.17
C ARG A 89 9.10 -0.85 -5.68
N ARG A 90 8.14 -0.03 -6.11
CA ARG A 90 7.97 0.34 -7.52
C ARG A 90 9.17 1.10 -8.07
N ILE A 91 9.68 2.07 -7.30
CA ILE A 91 10.90 2.83 -7.64
C ILE A 91 12.09 1.88 -7.81
N LYS A 92 12.28 0.92 -6.89
CA LYS A 92 13.37 -0.06 -6.98
C LYS A 92 13.29 -0.89 -8.26
N ILE A 93 12.11 -1.42 -8.61
CA ILE A 93 11.91 -2.17 -9.87
C ILE A 93 12.26 -1.30 -11.09
N LEU A 94 11.79 -0.05 -11.14
CA LEU A 94 12.09 0.86 -12.25
C LEU A 94 13.59 1.16 -12.37
N LEU A 95 14.29 1.33 -11.24
CA LEU A 95 15.73 1.55 -11.22
C LEU A 95 16.51 0.31 -11.68
N GLU A 96 16.08 -0.89 -11.30
CA GLU A 96 16.69 -2.15 -11.77
C GLU A 96 16.51 -2.33 -13.28
N ILE A 97 15.31 -2.09 -13.82
CA ILE A 97 15.04 -2.14 -15.27
C ILE A 97 15.92 -1.11 -15.99
N ARG A 98 16.05 0.10 -15.45
CA ARG A 98 16.92 1.14 -16.04
C ARG A 98 18.38 0.71 -16.05
N HIS A 99 18.86 0.11 -14.97
CA HIS A 99 20.27 -0.29 -14.84
C HIS A 99 20.62 -1.45 -15.77
N LYS A 100 19.79 -2.50 -15.81
CA LYS A 100 20.03 -3.70 -16.62
C LYS A 100 19.52 -3.59 -18.07
N LYS A 101 18.81 -2.52 -18.43
CA LYS A 101 18.09 -2.29 -19.71
C LYS A 101 16.96 -3.28 -20.02
N TYR A 102 16.95 -4.45 -19.40
CA TYR A 102 15.88 -5.46 -19.42
C TYR A 102 15.81 -6.16 -18.06
N ILE A 103 14.66 -6.79 -17.77
CA ILE A 103 14.51 -7.69 -16.63
C ILE A 103 13.77 -8.95 -17.07
N VAL A 104 14.23 -10.08 -16.58
CA VAL A 104 13.60 -11.40 -16.76
C VAL A 104 12.86 -11.72 -15.46
N ILE A 105 11.62 -12.21 -15.55
CA ILE A 105 10.79 -12.51 -14.36
C ILE A 105 11.50 -13.49 -13.43
N GLU A 106 12.18 -14.50 -13.99
CA GLU A 106 12.92 -15.51 -13.22
C GLU A 106 14.06 -14.93 -12.36
N GLU A 107 14.71 -13.84 -12.79
CA GLU A 107 15.71 -13.14 -11.97
C GLU A 107 15.06 -12.34 -10.84
N LEU A 108 13.87 -11.78 -11.09
CA LEU A 108 13.18 -10.95 -10.11
C LEU A 108 12.59 -11.79 -8.97
N THR A 109 12.01 -12.95 -9.28
CA THR A 109 11.47 -13.89 -8.28
C THR A 109 12.55 -14.50 -7.39
N LYS A 110 13.78 -14.63 -7.89
CA LYS A 110 14.93 -15.11 -7.11
C LYS A 110 15.33 -14.16 -5.97
N HIS A 111 15.12 -12.85 -6.15
CA HIS A 111 15.39 -11.82 -5.13
C HIS A 111 14.12 -11.32 -4.40
N TYR A 112 12.94 -11.54 -4.97
CA TYR A 112 11.65 -11.14 -4.39
C TYR A 112 10.73 -12.37 -4.24
N LYS A 113 10.82 -13.08 -3.11
CA LYS A 113 9.71 -13.94 -2.65
C LYS A 113 8.62 -13.01 -2.10
N PRO A 114 7.36 -12.99 -2.59
CA PRO A 114 6.62 -14.02 -3.34
C PRO A 114 6.28 -13.68 -4.80
N ASP A 115 6.35 -14.68 -5.69
CA ASP A 115 6.17 -14.58 -7.14
C ASP A 115 4.89 -13.86 -7.60
N PHE A 116 3.79 -14.05 -6.87
CA PHE A 116 2.52 -13.39 -7.15
C PHE A 116 2.63 -11.87 -7.04
N MET A 117 3.34 -11.39 -6.02
CA MET A 117 3.49 -9.97 -5.71
C MET A 117 4.36 -9.25 -6.74
N VAL A 118 5.31 -9.95 -7.35
CA VAL A 118 6.12 -9.43 -8.47
C VAL A 118 5.30 -9.38 -9.75
N LYS A 119 4.60 -10.47 -10.09
CA LYS A 119 3.76 -10.56 -11.30
C LYS A 119 2.65 -9.51 -11.32
N THR A 120 1.93 -9.33 -10.20
CA THR A 120 0.87 -8.31 -10.09
C THR A 120 1.42 -6.89 -10.24
N ARG A 121 2.65 -6.63 -9.80
CA ARG A 121 3.31 -5.33 -9.96
C ARG A 121 3.76 -5.08 -11.39
N LEU A 122 4.34 -6.08 -12.05
CA LEU A 122 4.69 -6.00 -13.47
C LEU A 122 3.45 -5.79 -14.34
N LYS A 123 2.35 -6.50 -14.04
CA LYS A 123 1.03 -6.31 -14.70
C LYS A 123 0.58 -4.85 -14.60
N ARG A 124 0.59 -4.25 -13.40
CA ARG A 124 0.23 -2.82 -13.25
C ARG A 124 1.16 -1.87 -14.00
N LEU A 125 2.46 -2.16 -14.07
CA LEU A 125 3.39 -1.33 -14.83
C LEU A 125 3.15 -1.43 -16.35
N LEU A 126 2.75 -2.61 -16.84
CA LEU A 126 2.28 -2.81 -18.22
C LEU A 126 0.97 -2.05 -18.46
N ASP A 127 -0.01 -2.20 -17.57
CA ASP A 127 -1.33 -1.55 -17.66
C ASP A 127 -1.20 -0.03 -17.68
N LEU A 128 -0.27 0.51 -16.89
CA LEU A 128 0.05 1.95 -16.85
C LEU A 128 0.95 2.41 -18.01
N LYS A 129 1.22 1.56 -19.00
CA LYS A 129 2.09 1.81 -20.17
C LYS A 129 3.48 2.32 -19.81
N GLN A 130 3.97 1.95 -18.63
CA GLN A 130 5.30 2.38 -18.16
C GLN A 130 6.39 1.42 -18.63
N ILE A 131 6.04 0.15 -18.83
CA ILE A 131 6.91 -0.86 -19.40
C ILE A 131 6.21 -1.58 -20.57
N LYS A 132 6.99 -2.16 -21.49
CA LYS A 132 6.53 -3.05 -22.56
C LYS A 132 7.06 -4.44 -22.29
N GLN A 133 6.28 -5.46 -22.63
CA GLN A 133 6.80 -6.82 -22.75
C GLN A 133 7.09 -7.12 -24.23
N GLN A 134 8.28 -7.60 -24.54
CA GLN A 134 8.67 -8.07 -25.86
C GLN A 134 9.65 -9.25 -25.70
N ASP A 135 9.36 -10.39 -26.34
CA ASP A 135 10.17 -11.61 -26.31
C ASP A 135 10.50 -12.11 -24.88
N GLY A 136 9.52 -12.09 -23.97
CA GLY A 136 9.70 -12.49 -22.58
C GLY A 136 10.49 -11.49 -21.71
N LYS A 137 10.92 -10.36 -22.28
CA LYS A 137 11.70 -9.31 -21.61
C LYS A 137 10.86 -8.05 -21.40
N TYR A 138 11.11 -7.34 -20.30
CA TYR A 138 10.44 -6.07 -19.99
C TYR A 138 11.34 -4.87 -20.31
N PHE A 139 10.82 -3.93 -21.09
CA PHE A 139 11.48 -2.68 -21.52
C PHE A 139 10.76 -1.46 -20.99
N LEU A 140 11.46 -0.34 -20.78
CA LEU A 140 10.89 0.92 -20.29
C LEU A 140 10.28 1.75 -21.44
N ILE A 141 9.04 2.23 -21.26
CA ILE A 141 8.38 3.18 -22.18
C ILE A 141 8.13 4.55 -21.50
N GLY A 142 7.67 4.54 -20.24
CA GLY A 142 7.19 5.76 -19.57
C GLY A 142 8.28 6.55 -18.83
N LYS A 143 8.41 7.85 -19.10
CA LYS A 143 9.44 8.74 -18.51
C LYS A 143 9.02 9.43 -17.19
N THR A 144 7.72 9.61 -16.94
CA THR A 144 7.21 10.43 -15.83
C THR A 144 7.53 9.85 -14.46
N LEU A 145 7.24 8.57 -14.25
CA LEU A 145 7.51 7.91 -12.96
C LEU A 145 9.01 7.59 -12.78
N LEU A 146 9.74 7.42 -13.89
CA LEU A 146 11.19 7.28 -13.89
C LEU A 146 11.85 8.55 -13.35
N PHE A 147 11.35 9.73 -13.71
CA PHE A 147 11.84 10.99 -13.17
C PHE A 147 11.69 11.06 -11.64
N GLY A 148 10.53 10.67 -11.12
CA GLY A 148 10.32 10.54 -9.66
C GLY A 148 11.31 9.55 -9.01
N ALA A 149 11.53 8.39 -9.62
CA ALA A 149 12.51 7.41 -9.15
C ALA A 149 13.95 7.96 -9.13
N ILE A 150 14.30 8.80 -10.10
CA ILE A 150 15.62 9.46 -10.18
C ILE A 150 15.79 10.48 -9.06
N LEU A 151 14.78 11.34 -8.84
CA LEU A 151 14.81 12.32 -7.76
C LEU A 151 14.98 11.63 -6.40
N VAL A 152 14.24 10.55 -6.15
CA VAL A 152 14.38 9.76 -4.93
C VAL A 152 15.79 9.14 -4.82
N ARG A 153 16.39 8.66 -5.92
CA ARG A 153 17.76 8.15 -5.90
C ARG A 153 18.79 9.23 -5.58
N ILE A 154 18.62 10.44 -6.12
CA ILE A 154 19.48 11.58 -5.81
C ILE A 154 19.34 11.95 -4.33
N TRP A 155 18.10 12.03 -3.83
CA TRP A 155 17.82 12.33 -2.43
C TRP A 155 18.42 11.29 -1.47
N ARG A 156 18.32 9.99 -1.82
CA ARG A 156 18.96 8.90 -1.06
C ARG A 156 20.48 9.04 -1.00
N LYS A 157 21.11 9.47 -2.10
CA LYS A 157 22.56 9.72 -2.17
C LYS A 157 22.97 10.93 -1.30
N VAL A 158 22.13 11.95 -1.22
CA VAL A 158 22.34 13.12 -0.34
C VAL A 158 22.24 12.74 1.14
N LEU A 159 21.37 11.79 1.48
CA LEU A 159 21.15 11.33 2.86
C LEU A 159 22.11 10.22 3.34
N SER A 160 23.10 9.82 2.53
CA SER A 160 24.08 8.77 2.88
C SER A 160 23.50 7.40 3.27
N PHE A 161 22.26 7.09 2.84
CA PHE A 161 21.74 5.73 2.94
C PHE A 161 22.24 4.91 1.74
N GLU A 162 23.42 4.30 1.86
CA GLU A 162 23.97 3.37 0.85
C GLU A 162 23.01 2.22 0.53
#